data_AF-A0A1Y2K7K7-F1
#
_entry.id   AF-A0A1Y2K7K7-F1
#
_cell.length_a   1.000
_cell.length_b   1.000
_cell.length_c   1.000
_cell.angle_alpha   90.00
_cell.angle_beta   90.00
_cell.angle_gamma   90.00
#
_symmetry.space_group_name_H-M   'P 1'
#
loop_
_entity.id
_entity.type
_entity.pdbx_description
1 polymer ?
#
loop_
_entity_poly.entity_id
_entity_poly.type
_entity_poly.pdbx_seq_one_letter_code
_entity_poly.pdbx_strand_id
1 'polypeptide(L)'
;MRGKRLHLKEKFVPLSHAPGHAQVDFGQTHGVIGGVERKIHFFCMSLPYSDDSFVMGFPAETTEAFCAGHNAACDHFGGVPQSILYDNTSIAVVKVYRDGRRDLTEEMIRLQSHYLFDSRFGRPARGNDKGKVEGLVGYARRNFMVPAPRFESFDALNAHLRQKCLERRQQTLRGCQRSIGERFSTDQAAFLPLPPIPYDACEKVSAKVTSQALVRYRTNDYSVPVRYGFHDVQVRGYIHEVVIACGAEVIARHPRSYAREDAIYDPLHYLALLEEKPRALDQAAPLQGWELPDEFATLRRLMESRLGKKGKREYIQVLRLLETFSFEQVHFAVQQALKLGAIGFEAVKHLLIRHIEQRPLRLDLSRYPFLPEVHVARTSARDYAALTSGEQP
;
A
#
# COMPACT_ATOMS: atom_id res chain seq x y z
N MET A 1 55.06 6.98 -27.57
CA MET A 1 54.48 5.65 -27.24
C MET A 1 52.95 5.72 -27.04
N ARG A 2 52.15 6.02 -28.08
CA ARG A 2 50.66 5.96 -28.02
C ARG A 2 50.08 4.65 -28.58
N GLY A 3 50.93 3.70 -29.00
CA GLY A 3 50.51 2.46 -29.66
C GLY A 3 50.26 1.24 -28.75
N LYS A 4 50.66 1.26 -27.47
CA LYS A 4 50.57 0.08 -26.58
C LYS A 4 49.26 -0.06 -25.78
N ARG A 5 48.31 0.89 -25.89
CA ARG A 5 47.05 0.89 -25.09
C ARG A 5 45.82 0.31 -25.81
N LEU A 6 45.92 -0.05 -27.09
CA LEU A 6 44.82 -0.67 -27.85
C LEU A 6 44.76 -2.20 -27.69
N HIS A 7 45.88 -2.85 -27.33
CA HIS A 7 45.97 -4.32 -27.24
C HIS A 7 45.38 -4.93 -25.96
N LEU A 8 44.98 -4.11 -24.98
CA LEU A 8 44.35 -4.55 -23.73
C LEU A 8 42.84 -4.25 -23.67
N LYS A 9 42.25 -3.72 -24.76
CA LYS A 9 40.80 -3.62 -24.84
C LYS A 9 40.26 -5.01 -25.15
N GLU A 10 39.43 -5.52 -24.24
CA GLU A 10 38.72 -6.77 -24.42
C GLU A 10 37.96 -6.75 -25.76
N LYS A 11 38.13 -7.79 -26.56
CA LYS A 11 37.47 -7.94 -27.86
C LYS A 11 36.24 -8.80 -27.65
N PHE A 12 35.09 -8.33 -28.13
CA PHE A 12 33.82 -9.02 -28.00
C PHE A 12 33.43 -9.70 -29.31
N VAL A 13 32.88 -10.91 -29.21
CA VAL A 13 32.27 -11.61 -30.35
C VAL A 13 30.82 -11.14 -30.45
N PRO A 14 30.31 -10.80 -31.65
CA PRO A 14 28.89 -10.52 -31.85
C PRO A 14 28.04 -11.71 -31.39
N LEU A 15 27.07 -11.45 -30.51
CA LEU A 15 26.15 -12.46 -30.01
C LEU A 15 24.90 -12.53 -30.90
N SER A 16 24.43 -13.75 -31.16
CA SER A 16 23.10 -14.01 -31.73
C SER A 16 22.19 -14.52 -30.62
N HIS A 17 20.96 -14.01 -30.57
CA HIS A 17 19.98 -14.38 -29.54
C HIS A 17 18.81 -15.09 -30.20
N ALA A 18 18.41 -16.26 -29.69
CA ALA A 18 17.19 -16.92 -30.12
C ALA A 18 15.94 -16.20 -29.56
N PRO A 19 14.80 -16.26 -30.26
CA PRO A 19 13.55 -15.71 -29.76
C PRO A 19 13.06 -16.46 -28.51
N GLY A 20 12.21 -15.82 -27.71
CA GLY A 20 11.57 -16.42 -26.54
C GLY A 20 12.41 -16.37 -25.27
N HIS A 21 13.51 -15.61 -25.27
CA HIS A 21 14.40 -15.48 -24.10
C HIS A 21 14.48 -14.02 -23.64
N ALA A 22 14.55 -13.80 -22.33
CA ALA A 22 14.62 -12.48 -21.74
C ALA A 22 15.86 -12.29 -20.87
N GLN A 23 16.15 -11.03 -20.55
CA GLN A 23 17.13 -10.65 -19.54
C GLN A 23 16.51 -9.61 -18.61
N VAL A 24 16.71 -9.76 -17.31
CA VAL A 24 16.15 -8.88 -16.28
C VAL A 24 17.25 -8.17 -15.49
N ASP A 25 17.02 -6.89 -15.22
CA ASP A 25 17.87 -6.08 -14.36
C ASP A 25 17.09 -4.99 -13.61
N PHE A 26 17.73 -4.41 -12.60
CA PHE A 26 17.26 -3.21 -11.95
C PHE A 26 18.17 -2.02 -12.27
N GLY A 27 17.53 -0.88 -12.49
CA GLY A 27 18.18 0.42 -12.55
C GLY A 27 17.71 1.34 -11.45
N GLN A 28 18.42 2.45 -11.29
CA GLN A 28 18.08 3.48 -10.31
C GLN A 28 18.12 4.87 -10.96
N THR A 29 17.19 5.72 -10.56
CA THR A 29 17.18 7.16 -10.88
C THR A 29 16.63 7.96 -9.71
N HIS A 30 16.78 9.28 -9.73
CA HIS A 30 16.11 10.17 -8.78
C HIS A 30 14.93 10.85 -9.48
N GLY A 31 13.87 11.10 -8.74
CA GLY A 31 12.67 11.78 -9.22
C GLY A 31 11.77 12.22 -8.07
N VAL A 32 10.65 12.86 -8.39
CA VAL A 32 9.65 13.33 -7.43
C VAL A 32 8.38 12.50 -7.60
N ILE A 33 7.96 11.80 -6.55
CA ILE A 33 6.71 11.03 -6.52
C ILE A 33 5.86 11.53 -5.35
N GLY A 34 4.63 11.95 -5.63
CA GLY A 34 3.71 12.48 -4.62
C GLY A 34 4.28 13.72 -3.92
N GLY A 35 4.99 14.57 -4.65
CA GLY A 35 5.65 15.77 -4.11
C GLY A 35 6.95 15.51 -3.35
N VAL A 36 7.38 14.26 -3.18
CA VAL A 36 8.59 13.90 -2.42
C VAL A 36 9.70 13.45 -3.36
N GLU A 37 10.86 14.11 -3.27
CA GLU A 37 12.07 13.65 -3.95
C GLU A 37 12.56 12.33 -3.34
N ARG A 38 12.75 11.33 -4.19
CA ARG A 38 13.18 10.00 -3.77
C ARG A 38 13.94 9.28 -4.88
N LYS A 39 14.68 8.26 -4.46
CA LYS A 39 15.24 7.28 -5.41
C LYS A 39 14.10 6.40 -5.92
N ILE A 40 14.07 6.21 -7.24
CA ILE A 40 13.18 5.30 -7.95
C ILE A 40 14.02 4.12 -8.40
N HIS A 41 13.63 2.92 -7.97
CA HIS A 41 14.19 1.66 -8.45
C HIS A 41 13.32 1.19 -9.60
N PHE A 42 13.89 0.93 -10.77
CA PHE A 42 13.09 0.48 -11.91
C PHE A 42 13.55 -0.88 -12.41
N PHE A 43 12.58 -1.78 -12.51
CA PHE A 43 12.71 -3.08 -13.12
C PHE A 43 12.78 -2.93 -14.64
N CYS A 44 13.70 -3.64 -15.28
CA CYS A 44 13.83 -3.73 -16.72
C CYS A 44 13.81 -5.20 -17.16
N MET A 45 12.92 -5.56 -18.07
CA MET A 45 12.99 -6.82 -18.81
C MET A 45 13.21 -6.51 -20.28
N SER A 46 14.26 -7.06 -20.87
CA SER A 46 14.57 -6.95 -22.30
C SER A 46 14.40 -8.28 -23.01
N LEU A 47 13.97 -8.24 -24.26
CA LEU A 47 13.96 -9.38 -25.19
C LEU A 47 15.11 -9.20 -26.20
N PRO A 48 16.26 -9.88 -26.02
CA PRO A 48 17.45 -9.66 -26.84
C PRO A 48 17.28 -9.88 -28.36
N TYR A 49 16.32 -10.72 -28.77
CA TYR A 49 16.04 -11.00 -30.19
C TYR A 49 15.34 -9.81 -30.88
N SER A 50 14.20 -9.37 -30.35
CA SER A 50 13.40 -8.27 -30.92
C SER A 50 13.86 -6.87 -30.51
N ASP A 51 14.67 -6.75 -29.45
CA ASP A 51 14.99 -5.50 -28.75
C ASP A 51 13.79 -4.83 -28.06
N ASP A 52 12.67 -5.56 -27.93
CA ASP A 52 11.51 -5.09 -27.17
C ASP A 52 11.79 -5.13 -25.65
N SER A 53 11.06 -4.31 -24.91
CA SER A 53 11.40 -4.02 -23.51
C SER A 53 10.20 -3.65 -22.67
N PHE A 54 10.27 -3.99 -21.40
CA PHE A 54 9.35 -3.53 -20.37
C PHE A 54 10.11 -2.85 -19.24
N VAL A 55 9.57 -1.74 -18.72
CA VAL A 55 10.14 -0.97 -17.61
C VAL A 55 9.06 -0.60 -16.60
N MET A 56 9.32 -0.80 -15.31
CA MET A 56 8.39 -0.45 -14.22
C MET A 56 9.15 0.10 -13.01
N GLY A 57 8.69 1.22 -12.46
CA GLY A 57 9.26 1.89 -11.29
C GLY A 57 8.63 1.45 -9.97
N PHE A 58 9.46 1.39 -8.93
CA PHE A 58 9.12 0.99 -7.56
C PHE A 58 9.79 1.90 -6.52
N PRO A 59 9.22 1.99 -5.29
CA PRO A 59 9.83 2.72 -4.18
C PRO A 59 11.17 2.12 -3.73
N ALA A 60 11.33 0.81 -3.85
CA ALA A 60 12.51 0.06 -3.41
C ALA A 60 12.70 -1.20 -4.25
N GLU A 61 13.93 -1.69 -4.33
CA GLU A 61 14.28 -2.97 -4.96
C GLU A 61 14.14 -4.09 -3.92
N THR A 62 12.93 -4.61 -3.79
CA THR A 62 12.58 -5.70 -2.87
C THR A 62 12.14 -6.95 -3.63
N THR A 63 12.01 -8.07 -2.94
CA THR A 63 11.53 -9.33 -3.55
C THR A 63 10.13 -9.18 -4.14
N GLU A 64 9.27 -8.38 -3.52
CA GLU A 64 7.93 -8.06 -3.99
C GLU A 64 7.97 -7.23 -5.27
N ALA A 65 8.84 -6.21 -5.33
CA ALA A 65 9.07 -5.43 -6.54
C ALA A 65 9.61 -6.29 -7.69
N PHE A 66 10.51 -7.23 -7.38
CA PHE A 66 11.01 -8.21 -8.34
C PHE A 66 9.88 -9.08 -8.90
N CYS A 67 9.06 -9.70 -8.04
CA CYS A 67 7.95 -10.54 -8.47
C CYS A 67 6.87 -9.74 -9.23
N ALA A 68 6.48 -8.56 -8.74
CA ALA A 68 5.51 -7.71 -9.41
C ALA A 68 6.00 -7.23 -10.78
N GLY A 69 7.30 -6.93 -10.90
CA GLY A 69 7.93 -6.62 -12.18
C GLY A 69 7.79 -7.75 -13.19
N HIS A 70 7.94 -9.01 -12.77
CA HIS A 70 7.70 -10.18 -13.63
C HIS A 70 6.24 -10.31 -14.02
N ASN A 71 5.30 -10.17 -13.07
CA ASN A 71 3.87 -10.22 -13.36
C ASN A 71 3.50 -9.20 -14.46
N ALA A 72 3.92 -7.94 -14.26
CA ALA A 72 3.60 -6.85 -15.15
C ALA A 72 4.30 -6.99 -16.52
N ALA A 73 5.53 -7.51 -16.55
CA ALA A 73 6.24 -7.78 -17.80
C ALA A 73 5.57 -8.90 -18.61
N CYS A 74 5.21 -10.02 -17.97
CA CYS A 74 4.55 -11.13 -18.66
C CYS A 74 3.17 -10.72 -19.19
N ASP A 75 2.41 -9.90 -18.44
CA ASP A 75 1.19 -9.26 -18.93
C ASP A 75 1.46 -8.36 -20.16
N HIS A 76 2.45 -7.48 -20.06
CA HIS A 76 2.81 -6.55 -21.14
C HIS A 76 3.21 -7.26 -22.44
N PHE A 77 3.87 -8.40 -22.33
CA PHE A 77 4.28 -9.22 -23.48
C PHE A 77 3.21 -10.23 -23.92
N GLY A 78 2.14 -10.43 -23.13
CA GLY A 78 1.09 -11.40 -23.42
C GLY A 78 1.56 -12.86 -23.40
N GLY A 79 2.58 -13.16 -22.61
CA GLY A 79 3.21 -14.48 -22.54
C GLY A 79 4.45 -14.47 -21.65
N VAL A 80 4.96 -15.66 -21.34
CA VAL A 80 6.14 -15.82 -20.49
C VAL A 80 7.35 -16.25 -21.33
N PRO A 81 8.50 -15.56 -21.23
CA PRO A 81 9.73 -16.04 -21.86
C PRO A 81 10.11 -17.45 -21.41
N GLN A 82 10.59 -18.29 -22.33
CA GLN A 82 11.04 -19.66 -22.02
C GLN A 82 12.18 -19.67 -21.01
N SER A 83 13.04 -18.66 -21.05
CA SER A 83 14.10 -18.50 -20.06
C SER A 83 14.41 -17.04 -19.80
N ILE A 84 14.81 -16.72 -18.57
CA ILE A 84 15.17 -15.38 -18.16
C ILE A 84 16.57 -15.39 -17.56
N LEU A 85 17.44 -14.52 -18.07
CA LEU A 85 18.79 -14.30 -17.56
C LEU A 85 18.79 -13.24 -16.45
N TYR A 86 19.35 -13.58 -15.30
CA TYR A 86 19.52 -12.71 -14.15
C TYR A 86 20.99 -12.49 -13.82
N ASP A 87 21.24 -11.46 -13.00
CA ASP A 87 22.47 -11.38 -12.23
C ASP A 87 22.34 -12.22 -10.94
N ASN A 88 23.44 -12.50 -10.25
CA ASN A 88 23.47 -13.24 -8.99
C ASN A 88 23.03 -12.36 -7.80
N THR A 89 21.89 -11.67 -7.94
CA THR A 89 21.33 -10.84 -6.88
C THR A 89 20.87 -11.71 -5.71
N SER A 90 20.98 -11.19 -4.49
CA SER A 90 20.51 -11.90 -3.29
C SER A 90 19.00 -12.14 -3.28
N ILE A 91 18.24 -11.44 -4.13
CA ILE A 91 16.80 -11.66 -4.33
C ILE A 91 16.54 -13.00 -5.02
N ALA A 92 17.40 -13.41 -5.95
CA ALA A 92 17.22 -14.62 -6.75
C ALA A 92 18.13 -15.78 -6.31
N VAL A 93 19.31 -15.49 -5.77
CA VAL A 93 20.35 -16.48 -5.45
C VAL A 93 20.74 -16.42 -3.98
N VAL A 94 20.63 -17.56 -3.29
CA VAL A 94 21.10 -17.73 -1.90
C VAL A 94 22.60 -18.01 -1.89
N LYS A 95 23.08 -18.89 -2.78
CA LYS A 95 24.47 -19.35 -2.80
C LYS A 95 24.92 -19.71 -4.21
N VAL A 96 26.18 -19.38 -4.52
CA VAL A 96 26.85 -19.80 -5.77
C VAL A 96 27.97 -20.78 -5.44
N TYR A 97 27.98 -21.93 -6.11
CA TYR A 97 28.99 -22.97 -5.97
C TYR A 97 30.13 -22.83 -6.99
N ARG A 98 31.29 -23.42 -6.70
CA ARG A 98 32.49 -23.36 -7.56
C ARG A 98 32.29 -24.02 -8.92
N ASP A 99 31.39 -24.99 -9.01
CA ASP A 99 31.02 -25.69 -10.25
C ASP A 99 29.96 -24.96 -11.08
N GLY A 100 29.54 -23.77 -10.64
CA GLY A 100 28.52 -22.98 -11.32
C GLY A 100 27.08 -23.38 -11.00
N ARG A 101 26.83 -24.32 -10.07
CA ARG A 101 25.48 -24.50 -9.52
C ARG A 101 25.11 -23.34 -8.61
N ARG A 102 23.81 -23.09 -8.46
CA ARG A 102 23.26 -22.05 -7.59
C ARG A 102 22.09 -22.59 -6.78
N ASP A 103 22.03 -22.23 -5.51
CA ASP A 103 20.83 -22.37 -4.71
C ASP A 103 20.00 -21.10 -4.89
N LEU A 104 18.76 -21.26 -5.33
CA LEU A 104 17.82 -20.16 -5.52
C LEU A 104 17.08 -19.85 -4.23
N THR A 105 16.60 -18.62 -4.11
CA THR A 105 15.69 -18.25 -3.02
C THR A 105 14.37 -19.00 -3.17
N GLU A 106 13.66 -19.24 -2.07
CA GLU A 106 12.34 -19.89 -2.12
C GLU A 106 11.37 -19.11 -3.01
N GLU A 107 11.38 -17.78 -2.92
CA GLU A 107 10.56 -16.90 -3.76
C GLU A 107 10.88 -17.04 -5.24
N MET A 108 12.16 -17.17 -5.63
CA MET A 108 12.53 -17.40 -7.02
C MET A 108 12.02 -18.75 -7.52
N ILE A 109 12.17 -19.81 -6.72
CA ILE A 109 11.66 -21.15 -7.07
C ILE A 109 10.13 -21.13 -7.23
N ARG A 110 9.41 -20.44 -6.34
CA ARG A 110 7.95 -20.29 -6.43
C ARG A 110 7.52 -19.52 -7.68
N LEU A 111 8.20 -18.41 -7.98
CA LEU A 111 7.94 -17.61 -9.19
C LEU A 111 8.17 -18.44 -10.47
N GLN A 112 9.28 -19.19 -10.52
CA GLN A 112 9.57 -20.11 -11.62
C GLN A 112 8.53 -21.21 -11.74
N SER A 113 8.09 -21.79 -10.63
CA SER A 113 7.09 -22.85 -10.65
C SER A 113 5.72 -22.33 -11.10
N HIS A 114 5.42 -21.07 -10.84
CA HIS A 114 4.16 -20.42 -11.28
C HIS A 114 4.15 -20.12 -12.78
N TYR A 115 5.26 -19.62 -13.31
CA TYR A 115 5.37 -19.16 -14.71
C TYR A 115 6.08 -20.15 -15.64
N LEU A 116 6.67 -21.21 -15.11
CA LEU A 116 7.33 -22.33 -15.79
C LEU A 116 8.53 -21.95 -16.68
N PHE A 117 9.20 -20.83 -16.41
CA PHE A 117 10.39 -20.41 -17.15
C PHE A 117 11.69 -20.94 -16.53
N ASP A 118 12.71 -21.14 -17.38
CA ASP A 118 14.07 -21.46 -16.95
C ASP A 118 14.82 -20.22 -16.46
N SER A 119 15.43 -20.27 -15.27
CA SER A 119 16.39 -19.23 -14.86
C SER A 119 17.77 -19.52 -15.42
N ARG A 120 18.38 -18.51 -16.03
CA ARG A 120 19.80 -18.49 -16.37
C ARG A 120 20.48 -17.44 -15.53
N PHE A 121 21.74 -17.66 -15.16
CA PHE A 121 22.52 -16.69 -14.40
C PHE A 121 23.84 -16.42 -15.10
N GLY A 122 24.18 -15.13 -15.21
CA GLY A 122 25.46 -14.70 -15.76
C GLY A 122 26.65 -15.30 -15.01
N ARG A 123 27.77 -15.46 -15.71
CA ARG A 123 29.03 -15.90 -15.08
C ARG A 123 29.52 -14.84 -14.08
N PRO A 124 29.94 -15.23 -12.86
CA PRO A 124 30.52 -14.28 -11.91
C PRO A 124 31.67 -13.50 -12.54
N ALA A 125 31.67 -12.17 -12.34
CA ALA A 125 32.71 -11.25 -12.82
C ALA A 125 32.91 -11.18 -14.35
N ARG A 126 31.92 -11.58 -15.16
CA ARG A 126 31.90 -11.36 -16.63
C ARG A 126 30.55 -10.80 -17.10
N GLY A 127 30.44 -9.46 -17.17
CA GLY A 127 29.22 -8.75 -17.59
C GLY A 127 28.77 -8.99 -19.04
N ASN A 128 29.59 -9.66 -19.85
CA ASN A 128 29.38 -9.84 -21.28
C ASN A 128 28.12 -10.65 -21.62
N ASP A 129 27.63 -11.49 -20.71
CA ASP A 129 26.46 -12.33 -20.93
C ASP A 129 25.13 -11.50 -20.83
N LYS A 130 25.15 -10.30 -20.21
CA LYS A 130 23.96 -9.47 -19.87
C LYS A 130 23.91 -8.10 -20.61
N GLY A 131 24.72 -7.91 -21.65
CA GLY A 131 24.89 -6.59 -22.28
C GLY A 131 23.62 -5.93 -22.85
N LYS A 132 22.57 -6.70 -23.18
CA LYS A 132 21.31 -6.13 -23.73
C LYS A 132 20.47 -5.43 -22.67
N VAL A 133 20.26 -6.04 -21.51
CA VAL A 133 19.50 -5.39 -20.43
C VAL A 133 20.30 -4.29 -19.73
N GLU A 134 21.64 -4.39 -19.62
CA GLU A 134 22.46 -3.27 -19.16
C GLU A 134 22.33 -2.06 -20.10
N GLY A 135 22.34 -2.33 -21.42
CA GLY A 135 22.04 -1.34 -22.45
C GLY A 135 20.65 -0.73 -22.30
N LEU A 136 19.63 -1.55 -22.00
CA LEU A 136 18.27 -1.11 -21.75
C LEU A 136 18.17 -0.22 -20.50
N VAL A 137 18.80 -0.59 -19.38
CA VAL A 137 18.81 0.23 -18.15
C VAL A 137 19.38 1.62 -18.47
N GLY A 138 20.51 1.67 -19.18
CA GLY A 138 21.09 2.93 -19.65
C GLY A 138 20.17 3.71 -20.60
N TYR A 139 19.51 3.01 -21.54
CA TYR A 139 18.57 3.62 -22.47
C TYR A 139 17.35 4.20 -21.76
N ALA A 140 16.69 3.44 -20.88
CA ALA A 140 15.55 3.87 -20.10
C ALA A 140 15.92 5.09 -19.26
N ARG A 141 17.08 5.08 -18.61
CA ARG A 141 17.57 6.25 -17.86
C ARG A 141 17.73 7.51 -18.71
N ARG A 142 18.16 7.38 -19.97
CA ARG A 142 18.39 8.53 -20.87
C ARG A 142 17.15 8.99 -21.65
N ASN A 143 16.19 8.10 -21.87
CA ASN A 143 15.06 8.35 -22.79
C ASN A 143 13.69 8.28 -22.11
N PHE A 144 13.54 7.47 -21.05
CA PHE A 144 12.26 7.32 -20.34
C PHE A 144 12.25 8.13 -19.03
N MET A 145 13.42 8.31 -18.42
CA MET A 145 13.59 9.04 -17.16
C MET A 145 14.11 10.47 -17.36
N VAL A 146 14.01 11.01 -18.59
CA VAL A 146 14.41 12.38 -18.94
C VAL A 146 13.21 13.10 -19.59
N PRO A 147 12.80 14.29 -19.09
CA PRO A 147 13.30 14.96 -17.89
C PRO A 147 13.09 14.11 -16.63
N ALA A 148 13.79 14.45 -15.54
CA ALA A 148 13.72 13.68 -14.29
C ALA A 148 12.26 13.42 -13.91
N PRO A 149 11.86 12.17 -13.57
CA PRO A 149 10.45 11.82 -13.37
C PRO A 149 9.81 12.70 -12.28
N ARG A 150 8.62 13.23 -12.58
CA ARG A 150 7.79 13.99 -11.64
C ARG A 150 6.34 13.54 -11.81
N PHE A 151 5.84 12.75 -10.88
CA PHE A 151 4.50 12.17 -10.93
C PHE A 151 3.81 12.23 -9.57
N GLU A 152 2.48 12.16 -9.54
CA GLU A 152 1.69 12.13 -8.31
C GLU A 152 1.80 10.79 -7.56
N SER A 153 2.03 9.69 -8.28
CA SER A 153 2.11 8.35 -7.72
C SER A 153 3.02 7.43 -8.57
N PHE A 154 3.37 6.27 -8.02
CA PHE A 154 4.05 5.22 -8.79
C PHE A 154 3.15 4.65 -9.90
N ASP A 155 1.84 4.60 -9.71
CA ASP A 155 0.90 4.16 -10.74
C ASP A 155 0.93 5.09 -11.96
N ALA A 156 0.93 6.40 -11.73
CA ALA A 156 1.02 7.40 -12.80
C ALA A 156 2.37 7.31 -13.54
N LEU A 157 3.48 7.13 -12.82
CA LEU A 157 4.79 6.85 -13.43
C LEU A 157 4.75 5.58 -14.28
N ASN A 158 4.18 4.50 -13.75
CA ASN A 158 4.17 3.20 -14.42
C ASN A 158 3.27 3.18 -15.65
N ALA A 159 2.16 3.91 -15.65
CA ALA A 159 1.35 4.16 -16.84
C ALA A 159 2.18 4.87 -17.93
N HIS A 160 2.95 5.90 -17.56
CA HIS A 160 3.84 6.60 -18.48
C HIS A 160 4.95 5.68 -19.04
N LEU A 161 5.59 4.87 -18.18
CA LEU A 161 6.65 3.94 -18.60
C LEU A 161 6.11 2.85 -19.54
N ARG A 162 4.91 2.31 -19.27
CA ARG A 162 4.23 1.35 -20.17
C ARG A 162 4.01 1.97 -21.54
N GLN A 163 3.55 3.22 -21.60
CA GLN A 163 3.38 3.93 -22.86
C GLN A 163 4.71 4.12 -23.61
N LYS A 164 5.79 4.49 -22.90
CA LYS A 164 7.14 4.61 -23.50
C LYS A 164 7.65 3.28 -24.08
N CYS A 165 7.36 2.15 -23.43
CA CYS A 165 7.68 0.83 -23.95
C CYS A 165 6.92 0.55 -25.26
N LEU A 166 5.61 0.86 -25.31
CA LEU A 166 4.80 0.71 -26.52
C LEU A 166 5.27 1.61 -27.67
N GLU A 167 5.62 2.87 -27.39
CA GLU A 167 6.21 3.79 -28.37
C GLU A 167 7.53 3.24 -28.92
N ARG A 168 8.38 2.70 -28.05
CA ARG A 168 9.63 2.06 -28.45
C ARG A 168 9.39 0.85 -29.34
N ARG A 169 8.39 0.01 -29.05
CA ARG A 169 8.03 -1.16 -29.87
C ARG A 169 7.75 -0.80 -31.33
N GLN A 170 7.31 0.42 -31.62
CA GLN A 170 7.05 0.88 -33.00
C GLN A 170 8.31 1.31 -33.78
N GLN A 171 9.48 1.39 -33.14
CA GLN A 171 10.70 1.88 -33.78
C GLN A 171 11.37 0.81 -34.65
N THR A 172 12.01 1.26 -35.74
CA THR A 172 12.94 0.46 -36.55
C THR A 172 14.38 0.83 -36.19
N LEU A 173 15.14 -0.13 -35.69
CA LEU A 173 16.52 0.10 -35.26
C LEU A 173 17.49 0.12 -36.45
N ARG A 174 18.62 0.82 -36.27
CA ARG A 174 19.68 0.88 -37.28
C ARG A 174 20.17 -0.53 -37.61
N GLY A 175 20.19 -0.87 -38.90
CA GLY A 175 20.59 -2.19 -39.38
C GLY A 175 19.47 -3.23 -39.40
N CYS A 176 18.25 -2.87 -38.98
CA CYS A 176 17.05 -3.71 -39.09
C CYS A 176 16.15 -3.21 -40.22
N GLN A 177 15.54 -4.13 -40.96
CA GLN A 177 14.52 -3.80 -41.97
C GLN A 177 13.10 -3.76 -41.38
N ARG A 178 12.89 -4.47 -40.27
CA ARG A 178 11.60 -4.60 -39.57
C ARG A 178 11.61 -3.82 -38.26
N SER A 179 10.44 -3.37 -37.82
CA SER A 179 10.28 -2.72 -36.52
C SER A 179 10.56 -3.70 -35.36
N ILE A 180 10.72 -3.17 -34.15
CA ILE A 180 10.79 -3.98 -32.93
C ILE A 180 9.52 -4.84 -32.79
N GLY A 181 8.34 -4.25 -32.99
CA GLY A 181 7.05 -4.94 -32.89
C GLY A 181 6.87 -6.08 -33.89
N GLU A 182 7.34 -5.90 -35.13
CA GLU A 182 7.31 -6.98 -36.13
C GLU A 182 8.23 -8.14 -35.73
N ARG A 183 9.41 -7.86 -35.16
CA ARG A 183 10.32 -8.91 -34.66
C ARG A 183 9.80 -9.55 -33.37
N PHE A 184 9.12 -8.77 -32.52
CA PHE A 184 8.52 -9.23 -31.27
C PHE A 184 7.48 -10.34 -31.50
N SER A 185 6.78 -10.36 -32.64
CA SER A 185 5.87 -11.47 -32.97
C SER A 185 6.55 -12.84 -32.96
N THR A 186 7.83 -12.92 -33.34
CA THR A 186 8.63 -14.16 -33.26
C THR A 186 8.97 -14.53 -31.81
N ASP A 187 9.27 -13.54 -30.96
CA ASP A 187 9.46 -13.77 -29.53
C ASP A 187 8.16 -14.30 -28.90
N GLN A 188 7.04 -13.64 -29.19
CA GLN A 188 5.73 -13.99 -28.66
C GLN A 188 5.29 -15.39 -29.08
N ALA A 189 5.56 -15.80 -30.33
CA ALA A 189 5.27 -17.15 -30.80
C ALA A 189 6.10 -18.24 -30.08
N ALA A 190 7.23 -17.89 -29.48
CA ALA A 190 8.08 -18.81 -28.72
C ALA A 190 7.75 -18.83 -27.22
N PHE A 191 6.90 -17.93 -26.71
CA PHE A 191 6.58 -17.85 -25.29
C PHE A 191 5.76 -19.03 -24.79
N LEU A 192 5.91 -19.28 -23.48
CA LEU A 192 5.00 -20.11 -22.71
C LEU A 192 3.68 -19.35 -22.48
N PRO A 193 2.56 -20.05 -22.32
CA PRO A 193 1.27 -19.42 -22.06
C PRO A 193 1.29 -18.63 -20.75
N LEU A 194 0.63 -17.48 -20.74
CA LEU A 194 0.44 -16.70 -19.53
C LEU A 194 -0.61 -17.39 -18.64
N PRO A 195 -0.30 -17.70 -17.36
CA PRO A 195 -1.31 -18.23 -16.45
C PRO A 195 -2.43 -17.20 -16.20
N PRO A 196 -3.68 -17.64 -15.97
CA PRO A 196 -4.82 -16.75 -15.81
C PRO A 196 -4.76 -15.91 -14.53
N ILE A 197 -4.01 -16.37 -13.52
CA ILE A 197 -3.84 -15.69 -12.24
C ILE A 197 -2.36 -15.29 -12.12
N PRO A 198 -2.06 -14.00 -11.86
CA PRO A 198 -0.69 -13.56 -11.65
C PRO A 198 -0.12 -14.15 -10.35
N TYR A 199 1.20 -14.25 -10.26
CA TYR A 199 1.85 -14.72 -9.04
C TYR A 199 1.59 -13.76 -7.86
N ASP A 200 1.35 -14.28 -6.66
CA ASP A 200 1.11 -13.48 -5.46
C ASP A 200 2.43 -12.82 -4.99
N ALA A 201 2.72 -11.64 -5.52
CA ALA A 201 3.93 -10.86 -5.30
C ALA A 201 3.94 -10.17 -3.92
N CYS A 202 3.96 -10.95 -2.85
CA CYS A 202 4.11 -10.47 -1.49
C CYS A 202 5.19 -11.23 -0.71
N GLU A 203 5.79 -10.54 0.25
CA GLU A 203 6.60 -11.17 1.30
C GLU A 203 5.66 -11.68 2.39
N LYS A 204 5.84 -12.95 2.80
CA LYS A 204 5.04 -13.58 3.85
C LYS A 204 5.88 -13.72 5.10
N VAL A 205 5.44 -13.07 6.19
CA VAL A 205 6.15 -13.06 7.48
C VAL A 205 5.20 -13.51 8.57
N SER A 206 5.66 -14.42 9.43
CA SER A 206 4.94 -14.75 10.66
C SER A 206 5.32 -13.75 11.75
N ALA A 207 4.34 -13.19 12.44
CA ALA A 207 4.55 -12.20 13.49
C ALA A 207 3.56 -12.43 14.65
N LYS A 208 3.81 -11.79 15.78
CA LYS A 208 2.93 -11.83 16.95
C LYS A 208 2.44 -10.44 17.28
N VAL A 209 1.15 -10.30 17.53
CA VAL A 209 0.53 -9.03 17.90
C VAL A 209 0.99 -8.63 19.30
N THR A 210 1.42 -7.38 19.48
CA THR A 210 1.85 -6.86 20.79
C THR A 210 0.66 -6.54 21.71
N SER A 211 0.95 -6.20 22.97
CA SER A 211 -0.05 -5.71 23.93
C SER A 211 -0.70 -4.38 23.52
N GLN A 212 -0.08 -3.64 22.60
CA GLN A 212 -0.59 -2.38 22.03
C GLN A 212 -1.37 -2.61 20.73
N ALA A 213 -1.71 -3.86 20.42
CA ALA A 213 -2.38 -4.26 19.18
C ALA A 213 -1.62 -3.83 17.92
N LEU A 214 -0.29 -3.93 17.96
CA LEU A 214 0.61 -3.62 16.84
C LEU A 214 1.28 -4.89 16.33
N VAL A 215 1.54 -4.92 15.03
CA VAL A 215 2.31 -5.96 14.34
C VAL A 215 3.44 -5.31 13.59
N ARG A 216 4.67 -5.75 13.86
CA ARG A 216 5.85 -5.24 13.16
C ARG A 216 6.01 -5.92 11.82
N TYR A 217 6.13 -5.13 10.76
CA TYR A 217 6.56 -5.58 9.45
C TYR A 217 7.74 -4.74 8.99
N ARG A 218 8.87 -5.41 8.72
CA ARG A 218 10.18 -4.79 8.54
C ARG A 218 10.53 -3.91 9.74
N THR A 219 10.53 -2.58 9.58
CA THR A 219 10.88 -1.61 10.63
C THR A 219 9.69 -0.80 11.12
N ASN A 220 8.49 -1.07 10.61
CA ASN A 220 7.29 -0.25 10.86
C ASN A 220 6.23 -1.08 11.56
N ASP A 221 5.43 -0.42 12.39
CA ASP A 221 4.40 -1.05 13.21
C ASP A 221 3.02 -0.72 12.65
N TYR A 222 2.19 -1.75 12.47
CA TYR A 222 0.86 -1.64 11.88
C TYR A 222 -0.17 -2.12 12.89
N SER A 223 -1.21 -1.33 13.13
CA SER A 223 -2.25 -1.69 14.09
C SER A 223 -3.16 -2.83 13.60
N VAL A 224 -3.74 -3.56 14.54
CA VAL A 224 -4.81 -4.55 14.32
C VAL A 224 -5.91 -4.34 15.36
N PRO A 225 -7.14 -4.83 15.14
CA PRO A 225 -8.18 -4.72 16.15
C PRO A 225 -7.72 -5.31 17.49
N VAL A 226 -7.95 -4.58 18.59
CA VAL A 226 -7.44 -4.93 19.94
C VAL A 226 -7.77 -6.35 20.41
N ARG A 227 -8.86 -6.94 19.90
CA ARG A 227 -9.26 -8.32 20.20
C ARG A 227 -8.22 -9.37 19.77
N TYR A 228 -7.35 -9.04 18.81
CA TYR A 228 -6.28 -9.92 18.34
C TYR A 228 -4.95 -9.72 19.10
N GLY A 229 -4.94 -8.95 20.20
CA GLY A 229 -3.75 -8.82 21.06
C GLY A 229 -3.14 -10.18 21.41
N PHE A 230 -1.82 -10.30 21.32
CA PHE A 230 -1.05 -11.52 21.58
C PHE A 230 -1.29 -12.72 20.65
N HIS A 231 -2.11 -12.59 19.60
CA HIS A 231 -2.31 -13.66 18.62
C HIS A 231 -1.11 -13.75 17.66
N ASP A 232 -0.85 -14.96 17.18
CA ASP A 232 0.06 -15.18 16.06
C ASP A 232 -0.66 -14.88 14.74
N VAL A 233 -0.01 -14.12 13.86
CA VAL A 233 -0.58 -13.61 12.62
C VAL A 233 0.38 -13.82 11.45
N GLN A 234 -0.19 -13.88 10.25
CA GLN A 234 0.56 -13.84 9.00
C GLN A 234 0.45 -12.44 8.40
N VAL A 235 1.61 -11.83 8.15
CA VAL A 235 1.73 -10.57 7.43
C VAL A 235 2.09 -10.85 5.98
N ARG A 236 1.34 -10.26 5.06
CA ARG A 236 1.63 -10.21 3.63
C ARG A 236 1.98 -8.77 3.27
N GLY A 237 3.27 -8.51 3.07
CA GLY A 237 3.75 -7.22 2.59
C GLY A 237 3.70 -7.17 1.08
N TYR A 238 2.87 -6.30 0.51
CA TYR A 238 2.83 -5.98 -0.92
C TYR A 238 3.58 -4.67 -1.19
N ILE A 239 3.70 -4.22 -2.43
CA ILE A 239 4.41 -2.96 -2.74
C ILE A 239 3.70 -1.75 -2.13
N HIS A 240 2.36 -1.72 -2.16
CA HIS A 240 1.57 -0.56 -1.73
C HIS A 240 0.76 -0.79 -0.46
N GLU A 241 0.60 -2.04 -0.04
CA GLU A 241 -0.19 -2.40 1.14
C GLU A 241 0.49 -3.46 2.01
N VAL A 242 0.08 -3.51 3.28
CA VAL A 242 0.39 -4.58 4.22
C VAL A 242 -0.93 -5.18 4.67
N VAL A 243 -1.09 -6.48 4.43
CA VAL A 243 -2.29 -7.25 4.80
C VAL A 243 -1.93 -8.15 5.96
N ILE A 244 -2.70 -8.09 7.04
CA ILE A 244 -2.49 -8.89 8.24
C ILE A 244 -3.65 -9.86 8.38
N ALA A 245 -3.34 -11.13 8.56
CA ALA A 245 -4.32 -12.20 8.72
C ALA A 245 -4.08 -13.00 10.00
N CYS A 246 -5.17 -13.40 10.66
CA CYS A 246 -5.17 -14.33 11.79
C CYS A 246 -5.84 -15.63 11.33
N GLY A 247 -5.06 -16.69 11.14
CA GLY A 247 -5.54 -17.90 10.47
C GLY A 247 -5.94 -17.61 9.02
N ALA A 248 -7.20 -17.85 8.66
CA ALA A 248 -7.73 -17.58 7.33
C ALA A 248 -8.40 -16.20 7.19
N GLU A 249 -8.62 -15.48 8.29
CA GLU A 249 -9.31 -14.19 8.30
C GLU A 249 -8.32 -13.05 8.10
N VAL A 250 -8.58 -12.14 7.16
CA VAL A 250 -7.86 -10.87 7.05
C VAL A 250 -8.41 -9.91 8.11
N ILE A 251 -7.55 -9.51 9.05
CA ILE A 251 -7.95 -8.71 10.21
C ILE A 251 -7.61 -7.23 10.07
N ALA A 252 -6.67 -6.88 9.19
CA ALA A 252 -6.29 -5.50 8.93
C ALA A 252 -5.64 -5.36 7.55
N ARG A 253 -5.81 -4.18 6.94
CA ARG A 253 -5.13 -3.74 5.72
C ARG A 253 -4.64 -2.31 5.93
N HIS A 254 -3.39 -2.05 5.56
CA HIS A 254 -2.76 -0.74 5.71
C HIS A 254 -2.01 -0.35 4.45
N PRO A 255 -1.95 0.96 4.10
CA PRO A 255 -0.94 1.45 3.18
C PRO A 255 0.46 1.10 3.68
N ARG A 256 1.34 0.60 2.82
CA ARG A 256 2.72 0.26 3.20
C ARG A 256 3.56 1.51 3.41
N SER A 257 4.19 1.62 4.57
CA SER A 257 5.21 2.63 4.82
C SER A 257 6.60 2.09 4.48
N TYR A 258 7.37 2.89 3.74
CA TYR A 258 8.80 2.68 3.45
C TYR A 258 9.70 3.57 4.32
N ALA A 259 9.13 4.32 5.26
CA ALA A 259 9.90 5.01 6.29
C ALA A 259 10.50 4.01 7.29
N ARG A 260 11.20 4.52 8.31
CA ARG A 260 11.74 3.72 9.40
C ARG A 260 11.05 4.09 10.70
N GLU A 261 10.70 3.06 11.48
CA GLU A 261 10.11 3.21 12.82
C GLU A 261 8.81 4.02 12.81
N ASP A 262 8.07 3.91 11.70
CA ASP A 262 6.76 4.52 11.52
C ASP A 262 5.68 3.66 12.18
N ALA A 263 4.61 4.29 12.66
CA ALA A 263 3.48 3.64 13.32
C ALA A 263 2.18 4.00 12.60
N ILE A 264 1.60 3.00 11.94
CA ILE A 264 0.42 3.15 11.09
C ILE A 264 -0.80 2.64 11.86
N TYR A 265 -1.63 3.58 12.28
CA TYR A 265 -2.83 3.33 13.07
C TYR A 265 -4.08 3.39 12.21
N ASP A 266 -4.99 2.45 12.45
CA ASP A 266 -6.41 2.62 12.15
C ASP A 266 -7.11 2.96 13.50
N PRO A 267 -7.71 4.15 13.63
CA PRO A 267 -8.47 4.55 14.81
C PRO A 267 -9.51 3.50 15.27
N LEU A 268 -10.18 2.83 14.31
CA LEU A 268 -11.27 1.89 14.58
C LEU A 268 -10.78 0.67 15.36
N HIS A 269 -9.52 0.27 15.19
CA HIS A 269 -8.93 -0.87 15.88
C HIS A 269 -8.96 -0.74 17.42
N TYR A 270 -8.99 0.51 17.93
CA TYR A 270 -8.84 0.80 19.35
C TYR A 270 -10.14 1.22 20.04
N LEU A 271 -11.22 1.48 19.30
CA LEU A 271 -12.45 2.05 19.88
C LEU A 271 -13.09 1.14 20.92
N ALA A 272 -13.08 -0.18 20.72
CA ALA A 272 -13.56 -1.14 21.71
C ALA A 272 -12.79 -1.04 23.06
N LEU A 273 -11.46 -0.93 23.01
CA LEU A 273 -10.63 -0.74 24.21
C LEU A 273 -10.86 0.63 24.85
N LEU A 274 -11.06 1.67 24.03
CA LEU A 274 -11.34 3.01 24.51
C LEU A 274 -12.72 3.09 25.19
N GLU A 275 -13.71 2.30 24.77
CA GLU A 275 -15.00 2.25 25.45
C GLU A 275 -14.87 1.70 26.89
N GLU A 276 -13.98 0.72 27.09
CA GLU A 276 -13.63 0.21 28.42
C GLU A 276 -12.80 1.21 29.23
N LYS A 277 -11.92 1.96 28.55
CA LYS A 277 -10.97 2.91 29.15
C LYS A 277 -11.17 4.34 28.60
N PRO A 278 -12.34 4.98 28.81
CA PRO A 278 -12.70 6.24 28.14
C PRO A 278 -11.84 7.44 28.57
N ARG A 279 -11.09 7.31 29.67
CA ARG A 279 -10.13 8.33 30.11
C ARG A 279 -8.90 8.42 29.22
N ALA A 280 -8.58 7.36 28.49
CA ALA A 280 -7.43 7.33 27.57
C ALA A 280 -7.72 8.02 26.22
N LEU A 281 -8.97 8.41 25.95
CA LEU A 281 -9.41 8.99 24.66
C LEU A 281 -8.51 10.15 24.20
N ASP A 282 -8.16 11.06 25.11
CA ASP A 282 -7.38 12.27 24.79
C ASP A 282 -5.89 11.99 24.56
N GLN A 283 -5.39 10.87 25.06
CA GLN A 283 -3.98 10.49 24.99
C GLN A 283 -3.73 9.36 23.98
N ALA A 284 -4.78 8.90 23.32
CA ALA A 284 -4.71 7.79 22.37
C ALA A 284 -3.96 8.23 21.11
N ALA A 285 -2.70 7.81 20.97
CA ALA A 285 -1.92 8.01 19.75
C ALA A 285 -2.66 7.61 18.46
N PRO A 286 -3.44 6.50 18.41
CA PRO A 286 -4.22 6.14 17.22
C PRO A 286 -5.25 7.18 16.76
N LEU A 287 -5.69 8.09 17.65
CA LEU A 287 -6.69 9.12 17.33
C LEU A 287 -6.05 10.48 17.02
N GLN A 288 -4.73 10.62 17.19
CA GLN A 288 -4.04 11.86 16.91
C GLN A 288 -3.98 12.08 15.40
N GLY A 289 -4.38 13.27 14.95
CA GLY A 289 -4.45 13.59 13.53
C GLY A 289 -5.62 12.91 12.79
N TRP A 290 -6.55 12.25 13.50
CA TRP A 290 -7.75 11.72 12.87
C TRP A 290 -8.68 12.87 12.49
N GLU A 291 -8.73 13.18 11.19
CA GLU A 291 -9.56 14.26 10.64
C GLU A 291 -11.02 13.83 10.59
N LEU A 292 -11.80 14.30 11.56
CA LEU A 292 -13.25 14.18 11.59
C LEU A 292 -13.90 15.56 11.37
N PRO A 293 -15.09 15.63 10.75
CA PRO A 293 -15.84 16.86 10.61
C PRO A 293 -16.10 17.54 11.96
N ASP A 294 -16.18 18.88 11.95
CA ASP A 294 -16.35 19.71 13.15
C ASP A 294 -17.60 19.33 13.98
N GLU A 295 -18.60 18.72 13.35
CA GLU A 295 -19.78 18.21 14.04
C GLU A 295 -19.45 17.13 15.06
N PHE A 296 -18.47 16.27 14.82
CA PHE A 296 -18.04 15.26 15.80
C PHE A 296 -17.39 15.93 17.02
N ALA A 297 -16.53 16.92 16.80
CA ALA A 297 -15.94 17.70 17.89
C ALA A 297 -17.01 18.46 18.69
N THR A 298 -18.01 19.00 18.01
CA THR A 298 -19.15 19.69 18.64
C THR A 298 -20.00 18.72 19.46
N LEU A 299 -20.35 17.56 18.90
CA LEU A 299 -21.09 16.51 19.58
C LEU A 299 -20.35 16.05 20.84
N ARG A 300 -19.03 15.82 20.73
CA ARG A 300 -18.18 15.44 21.86
C ARG A 300 -18.28 16.45 23.01
N ARG A 301 -18.09 17.74 22.74
CA ARG A 301 -18.17 18.82 23.75
C ARG A 301 -19.55 18.88 24.41
N LEU A 302 -20.62 18.70 23.63
CA LEU A 302 -21.98 18.69 24.16
C LEU A 302 -22.27 17.45 25.01
N MET A 303 -21.80 16.27 24.60
CA MET A 303 -21.93 15.04 25.36
C MET A 303 -21.17 15.11 26.69
N GLU A 304 -19.92 15.59 26.68
CA GLU A 304 -19.12 15.76 27.89
C GLU A 304 -19.75 16.78 28.86
N SER A 305 -20.31 17.88 28.35
CA SER A 305 -20.96 18.89 29.21
C SER A 305 -22.31 18.44 29.78
N ARG A 306 -23.13 17.71 29.01
CA ARG A 306 -24.48 17.27 29.45
C ARG A 306 -24.47 15.99 30.27
N LEU A 307 -23.64 15.02 29.90
CA LEU A 307 -23.64 13.67 30.48
C LEU A 307 -22.51 13.45 31.51
N GLY A 308 -21.68 14.47 31.74
CA GLY A 308 -20.56 14.43 32.67
C GLY A 308 -19.62 13.26 32.40
N LYS A 309 -19.40 12.41 33.41
CA LYS A 309 -18.48 11.26 33.33
C LYS A 309 -18.83 10.26 32.22
N LYS A 310 -20.10 10.17 31.81
CA LYS A 310 -20.55 9.23 30.75
C LYS A 310 -20.35 9.78 29.34
N GLY A 311 -20.19 11.10 29.18
CA GLY A 311 -20.15 11.74 27.86
C GLY A 311 -19.04 11.23 26.95
N LYS A 312 -17.83 11.01 27.49
CA LYS A 312 -16.72 10.42 26.72
C LYS A 312 -17.04 9.02 26.22
N ARG A 313 -17.68 8.20 27.05
CA ARG A 313 -18.04 6.82 26.70
C ARG A 313 -19.11 6.81 25.61
N GLU A 314 -20.17 7.62 25.73
CA GLU A 314 -21.20 7.71 24.70
C GLU A 314 -20.65 8.26 23.38
N TYR A 315 -19.73 9.23 23.43
CA TYR A 315 -19.04 9.69 22.23
C TYR A 315 -18.24 8.58 21.55
N ILE A 316 -17.51 7.77 22.33
CA ILE A 316 -16.81 6.59 21.79
C ILE A 316 -17.82 5.62 21.16
N GLN A 317 -18.96 5.37 21.80
CA GLN A 317 -20.01 4.52 21.22
C GLN A 317 -20.54 5.07 19.88
N VAL A 318 -20.65 6.39 19.72
CA VAL A 318 -20.96 7.01 18.42
C VAL A 318 -19.84 6.73 17.41
N LEU A 319 -18.57 6.89 17.79
CA LEU A 319 -17.45 6.56 16.91
C LEU A 319 -17.45 5.08 16.51
N ARG A 320 -17.83 4.18 17.43
CA ARG A 320 -17.93 2.74 17.16
C ARG A 320 -18.98 2.39 16.12
N LEU A 321 -19.94 3.29 15.82
CA LEU A 321 -20.85 3.09 14.69
C LEU A 321 -20.09 3.04 13.35
N LEU A 322 -18.92 3.67 13.26
CA LEU A 322 -18.04 3.60 12.08
C LEU A 322 -17.43 2.20 11.87
N GLU A 323 -17.48 1.30 12.87
CA GLU A 323 -17.06 -0.10 12.72
C GLU A 323 -18.04 -0.90 11.82
N THR A 324 -19.28 -0.43 11.66
CA THR A 324 -20.36 -1.16 10.97
C THR A 324 -21.05 -0.37 9.86
N PHE A 325 -21.15 0.95 10.01
CA PHE A 325 -21.86 1.84 9.09
C PHE A 325 -20.88 2.73 8.32
N SER A 326 -21.29 3.21 7.14
CA SER A 326 -20.44 4.10 6.36
C SER A 326 -20.24 5.44 7.06
N PHE A 327 -19.11 6.09 6.79
CA PHE A 327 -18.80 7.39 7.37
C PHE A 327 -19.88 8.44 7.06
N GLU A 328 -20.41 8.45 5.83
CA GLU A 328 -21.45 9.40 5.41
C GLU A 328 -22.75 9.20 6.19
N GLN A 329 -23.12 7.94 6.47
CA GLN A 329 -24.33 7.63 7.22
C GLN A 329 -24.21 8.10 8.68
N VAL A 330 -23.06 7.84 9.31
CA VAL A 330 -22.80 8.26 10.69
C VAL A 330 -22.70 9.79 10.77
N HIS A 331 -21.99 10.43 9.83
CA HIS A 331 -21.89 11.89 9.76
C HIS A 331 -23.26 12.55 9.61
N PHE A 332 -24.12 12.03 8.72
CA PHE A 332 -25.50 12.49 8.58
C PHE A 332 -26.26 12.38 9.91
N ALA A 333 -26.18 11.24 10.59
CA ALA A 333 -26.87 11.04 11.87
C ALA A 333 -26.37 12.01 12.95
N VAL A 334 -25.06 12.28 13.01
CA VAL A 334 -24.46 13.27 13.91
C VAL A 334 -24.97 14.68 13.59
N GLN A 335 -25.00 15.08 12.31
CA GLN A 335 -25.53 16.37 11.89
C GLN A 335 -27.01 16.54 12.28
N GLN A 336 -27.84 15.52 12.07
CA GLN A 336 -29.25 15.58 12.45
C GLN A 336 -29.42 15.61 13.98
N ALA A 337 -28.63 14.86 14.73
CA ALA A 337 -28.67 14.87 16.18
C ALA A 337 -28.36 16.26 16.75
N LEU A 338 -27.36 16.94 16.18
CA LEU A 338 -27.02 18.32 16.53
C LEU A 338 -28.16 19.30 16.18
N LYS A 339 -28.76 19.19 14.99
CA LYS A 339 -29.89 20.04 14.57
C LYS A 339 -31.11 19.89 15.48
N LEU A 340 -31.40 18.67 15.93
CA LEU A 340 -32.53 18.36 16.82
C LEU A 340 -32.20 18.59 18.31
N GLY A 341 -30.95 18.92 18.65
CA GLY A 341 -30.50 19.05 20.05
C GLY A 341 -30.50 17.72 20.83
N ALA A 342 -30.63 16.58 20.15
CA ALA A 342 -30.72 15.24 20.71
C ALA A 342 -29.31 14.66 20.94
N ILE A 343 -28.65 15.15 21.98
CA ILE A 343 -27.25 14.85 22.31
C ILE A 343 -27.15 13.60 23.19
N GLY A 344 -27.07 12.43 22.57
CA GLY A 344 -26.88 11.14 23.24
C GLY A 344 -26.64 10.01 22.22
N PHE A 345 -25.97 8.94 22.63
CA PHE A 345 -25.65 7.81 21.74
C PHE A 345 -26.90 7.19 21.09
N GLU A 346 -27.92 6.90 21.89
CA GLU A 346 -29.16 6.28 21.41
C GLU A 346 -29.91 7.15 20.39
N ALA A 347 -29.85 8.48 20.54
CA ALA A 347 -30.45 9.41 19.58
C ALA A 347 -29.73 9.35 18.23
N VAL A 348 -28.40 9.41 18.24
CA VAL A 348 -27.57 9.29 17.02
C VAL A 348 -27.82 7.95 16.35
N LYS A 349 -27.78 6.85 17.11
CA LYS A 349 -28.05 5.50 16.61
C LYS A 349 -29.45 5.37 16.00
N HIS A 350 -30.48 5.92 16.64
CA HIS A 350 -31.84 5.87 16.10
C HIS A 350 -31.96 6.69 14.80
N LEU A 351 -31.37 7.88 14.73
CA LEU A 351 -31.35 8.70 13.51
C LEU A 351 -30.62 7.99 12.36
N LEU A 352 -29.51 7.32 12.66
CA LEU A 352 -28.76 6.50 11.72
C LEU A 352 -29.61 5.36 11.16
N ILE A 353 -30.22 4.54 12.03
CA ILE A 353 -31.06 3.41 11.63
C ILE A 353 -32.24 3.91 10.77
N ARG A 354 -32.89 5.00 11.17
CA ARG A 354 -34.02 5.58 10.39
C ARG A 354 -33.60 6.04 9.00
N HIS A 355 -32.43 6.67 8.89
CA HIS A 355 -31.88 7.10 7.61
C HIS A 355 -31.65 5.91 6.68
N ILE A 356 -31.08 4.82 7.21
CA ILE A 356 -30.83 3.58 6.45
C ILE A 356 -32.15 2.92 6.03
N GLU A 357 -33.14 2.86 6.92
CA GLU A 357 -34.45 2.27 6.64
C GLU A 357 -35.34 3.15 5.73
N GLN A 358 -34.89 4.34 5.30
CA GLN A 358 -35.67 5.34 4.56
C GLN A 358 -37.02 5.68 5.22
N ARG A 359 -37.12 5.54 6.54
CA ARG A 359 -38.34 5.84 7.28
C ARG A 359 -38.38 7.34 7.62
N PRO A 360 -39.54 8.00 7.53
CA PRO A 360 -39.64 9.42 7.90
C PRO A 360 -39.21 9.65 9.35
N LEU A 361 -38.46 10.73 9.59
CA LEU A 361 -37.97 11.13 10.91
C LEU A 361 -39.17 11.36 11.85
N ARG A 362 -39.42 10.42 12.77
CA ARG A 362 -40.41 10.56 13.85
C ARG A 362 -39.79 11.03 15.16
N LEU A 363 -38.74 11.86 15.07
CA LEU A 363 -38.09 12.49 16.24
C LEU A 363 -38.34 14.00 16.16
N ASP A 364 -39.61 14.33 16.08
CA ASP A 364 -40.09 15.70 16.08
C ASP A 364 -40.53 16.02 17.51
N LEU A 365 -39.67 16.69 18.27
CA LEU A 365 -39.94 17.07 19.66
C LEU A 365 -41.16 17.99 19.76
N SER A 366 -41.54 18.68 18.68
CA SER A 366 -42.77 19.49 18.63
C SER A 366 -44.06 18.66 18.65
N ARG A 367 -43.98 17.36 18.35
CA ARG A 367 -45.13 16.42 18.41
C ARG A 367 -45.38 15.85 19.81
N TYR A 368 -44.50 16.15 20.76
CA TYR A 368 -44.61 15.70 22.15
C TYR A 368 -44.67 16.91 23.11
N PRO A 369 -45.68 17.80 23.00
CA PRO A 369 -45.78 19.04 23.77
C PRO A 369 -45.97 18.82 25.28
N PHE A 370 -46.18 17.58 25.71
CA PHE A 370 -46.33 17.17 27.10
C PHE A 370 -45.01 16.68 27.73
N LEU A 371 -43.92 16.59 26.96
CA LEU A 371 -42.59 16.43 27.56
C LEU A 371 -42.24 17.74 28.28
N PRO A 372 -41.92 17.71 29.59
CA PRO A 372 -41.59 18.91 30.31
C PRO A 372 -40.33 19.56 29.70
N GLU A 373 -40.43 20.82 29.30
CA GLU A 373 -39.27 21.64 28.98
C GLU A 373 -38.49 21.89 30.27
N VAL A 374 -37.47 21.07 30.52
CA VAL A 374 -36.62 21.24 31.69
C VAL A 374 -35.64 22.38 31.40
N HIS A 375 -36.04 23.60 31.76
CA HIS A 375 -35.15 24.74 31.86
C HIS A 375 -34.30 24.61 33.14
N VAL A 376 -33.14 23.96 33.03
CA VAL A 376 -32.15 23.99 34.11
C VAL A 376 -31.48 25.36 34.09
N ALA A 377 -31.89 26.24 35.00
CA ALA A 377 -31.22 27.51 35.23
C ALA A 377 -29.74 27.25 35.61
N ARG A 378 -28.81 28.09 35.14
CA ARG A 378 -27.42 28.04 35.62
C ARG A 378 -27.44 28.30 37.12
N THR A 379 -26.91 27.37 37.91
CA THR A 379 -26.84 27.48 39.37
C THR A 379 -26.18 28.80 39.76
N SER A 380 -26.92 29.68 40.44
CA SER A 380 -26.39 30.95 40.93
C SER A 380 -25.69 30.70 42.26
N ALA A 381 -24.47 31.22 42.44
CA ALA A 381 -23.77 31.11 43.72
C ALA A 381 -24.54 31.77 44.89
N ARG A 382 -25.47 32.69 44.61
CA ARG A 382 -26.36 33.28 45.62
C ARG A 382 -27.37 32.29 46.20
N ASP A 383 -27.75 31.24 45.47
CA ASP A 383 -28.75 30.27 45.92
C ASP A 383 -28.21 29.41 47.08
N TYR A 384 -26.88 29.26 47.18
CA TYR A 384 -26.22 28.62 48.32
C TYR A 384 -26.13 29.53 49.55
N ALA A 385 -26.12 30.86 49.37
CA ALA A 385 -26.05 31.80 50.50
C ALA A 385 -27.32 31.75 51.36
N ALA A 386 -28.48 31.46 50.75
CA ALA A 386 -29.75 31.26 51.44
C ALA A 386 -29.77 30.04 52.37
N LEU A 387 -28.92 29.03 52.12
CA LEU A 387 -28.77 27.85 52.99
C LEU A 387 -27.87 28.12 54.20
N THR A 388 -27.19 29.27 54.25
CA THR A 388 -26.29 29.68 55.36
C THR A 388 -26.84 30.82 56.21
N SER A 389 -27.83 31.58 55.72
CA SER A 389 -28.56 32.58 56.50
C SER A 389 -29.82 31.95 57.10
N GLY A 390 -29.75 31.51 58.35
CA GLY A 390 -30.81 30.79 59.05
C GLY A 390 -32.05 31.62 59.40
N GLU A 391 -32.81 32.05 58.39
CA GLU A 391 -34.18 32.54 58.59
C GLU A 391 -35.15 31.64 57.82
N GLN A 392 -35.89 30.82 58.56
CA GLN A 392 -37.09 30.13 58.07
C GLN A 392 -38.31 31.06 58.21
N PRO A 393 -39.33 30.93 57.34
CA PRO A 393 -40.50 31.81 57.30
C PRO A 393 -41.37 31.74 58.57
#